data_AF-A0A3D3ICQ2-F1
#
_entry.id   AF-A0A3D3ICQ2-F1
#
_cell.length_a   1.000
_cell.length_b   1.000
_cell.length_c   1.000
_cell.angle_alpha   90.00
_cell.angle_beta   90.00
_cell.angle_gamma   90.00
#
_symmetry.space_group_name_H-M   'P 1'
#
loop_
_entity.id
_entity.type
_entity.pdbx_description
1 polymer ?
#
loop_
_entity_poly.entity_id
_entity_poly.type
_entity_poly.pdbx_seq_one_letter_code
_entity_poly.pdbx_strand_id
1 'polypeptide(L)'
;GVLVEIMNEDGTMARLPDLVEVAKRFGLKLVSIKDLIAYRMEKESQIKREAEVNMPTEYGDFKLVAYEQVNTNEVHMALIKGEWKKDEPVLVRVHSSCVTGDIFGSCRCDCGTQLHNAMRMVEKEGKGVVLYMKQEGRGIGLLNKLKAYKLQEEGLDTVEANIKLGFDMDNRDYGIGAQILHDLGVSKIKLITNNPKKRVGLMGYGLEIVDNVPIEIVPNPHNQKYLMTKRDKLGHSILKD
;
A
#
# COMPACT_ATOMS: atom_id res chain seq x y z
N GLY A 1 15.88 22.81 2.39
CA GLY A 1 15.42 23.74 3.45
C GLY A 1 15.92 23.25 4.79
N VAL A 2 15.85 24.09 5.82
CA VAL A 2 16.14 23.71 7.22
C VAL A 2 14.82 23.50 7.94
N LEU A 3 14.71 22.42 8.70
CA LEU A 3 13.55 22.12 9.55
C LEU A 3 13.96 22.30 11.02
N VAL A 4 13.06 22.84 11.83
CA VAL A 4 13.23 22.93 13.28
C VAL A 4 11.90 22.62 13.96
N GLU A 5 11.94 21.80 15.00
CA GLU A 5 10.79 21.58 15.87
C GLU A 5 10.50 22.81 16.73
N ILE A 6 9.22 23.09 16.97
CA ILE A 6 8.78 24.19 17.85
C ILE A 6 8.39 23.60 19.20
N MET A 7 9.02 24.12 20.25
CA MET A 7 8.75 23.75 21.64
C MET A 7 8.14 24.95 22.38
N ASN A 8 7.27 24.66 23.35
CA ASN A 8 6.77 25.63 24.31
C ASN A 8 7.88 26.04 25.28
N GLU A 9 7.70 27.16 25.98
CA GLU A 9 8.70 27.67 26.95
C GLU A 9 8.94 26.71 28.12
N ASP A 10 7.95 25.88 28.46
CA ASP A 10 8.04 24.83 29.48
C ASP A 10 8.79 23.57 29.00
N GLY A 11 9.29 23.57 27.76
CA GLY A 11 10.00 22.45 27.15
C GLY A 11 9.08 21.36 26.59
N THR A 12 7.76 21.53 26.60
CA THR A 12 6.84 20.60 25.94
C THR A 12 6.77 20.85 24.42
N MET A 13 6.36 19.86 23.64
CA MET A 13 6.18 20.03 22.19
C MET A 13 4.94 20.86 21.90
N ALA A 14 5.09 21.93 21.13
CA ALA A 14 3.98 22.78 20.72
C ALA A 14 2.93 21.98 19.93
N ARG A 15 1.65 22.13 20.29
CA ARG A 15 0.51 21.52 19.59
C ARG A 15 -0.18 22.54 18.70
N LEU A 16 -1.16 22.09 17.92
CA LEU A 16 -1.84 22.94 16.93
C LEU A 16 -2.32 24.30 17.51
N PRO A 17 -2.92 24.39 18.71
CA PRO A 17 -3.28 25.68 19.29
C PRO A 17 -2.08 26.61 19.50
N ASP A 18 -0.97 26.08 20.03
CA ASP A 18 0.26 26.83 20.27
C ASP A 18 0.88 27.32 18.94
N LEU A 19 0.89 26.43 17.94
CA LEU A 19 1.42 26.73 16.60
C LEU A 19 0.62 27.82 15.88
N VAL A 20 -0.69 27.92 16.12
CA VAL A 20 -1.52 29.01 15.59
C VAL A 20 -1.08 30.37 16.16
N GLU A 21 -0.76 30.43 17.45
CA GLU A 21 -0.27 31.67 18.08
C GLU A 21 1.14 32.03 17.62
N VAL A 22 2.04 31.04 17.49
CA VAL A 22 3.38 31.25 16.89
C VAL A 22 3.26 31.75 15.46
N ALA A 23 2.39 31.14 14.64
CA ALA A 23 2.18 31.55 13.25
C ALA A 23 1.72 33.00 13.15
N LYS A 24 0.77 33.42 14.01
CA LYS A 24 0.35 34.83 14.09
C LYS A 24 1.49 35.75 14.51
N ARG A 25 2.21 35.40 15.58
CA ARG A 25 3.31 36.21 16.15
C ARG A 25 4.40 36.53 15.13
N PHE A 26 4.75 35.56 14.29
CA PHE A 26 5.82 35.69 13.30
C PHE A 26 5.33 35.90 11.86
N GLY A 27 4.03 36.05 11.64
CA GLY A 27 3.46 36.22 10.30
C GLY A 27 3.67 35.02 9.37
N LEU A 28 3.71 33.81 9.93
CA LEU A 28 3.93 32.56 9.19
C LEU A 28 2.60 31.97 8.71
N LYS A 29 2.65 31.27 7.58
CA LYS A 29 1.52 30.43 7.14
C LYS A 29 1.55 29.10 7.91
N LEU A 30 0.37 28.62 8.28
CA LEU A 30 0.18 27.31 8.88
C LEU A 30 -0.50 26.38 7.86
N VAL A 31 0.08 25.22 7.63
CA VAL A 31 -0.46 24.19 6.72
C VAL A 31 -0.25 22.82 7.33
N SER A 32 -1.22 21.92 7.16
CA SER A 32 -1.05 20.53 7.58
C SER A 32 -0.35 19.71 6.50
N ILE A 33 0.36 18.64 6.89
CA ILE A 33 0.92 17.68 5.93
C ILE A 33 -0.19 17.09 5.05
N LYS A 34 -1.38 16.83 5.62
CA LYS A 34 -2.55 16.34 4.88
C LYS A 34 -2.95 17.30 3.75
N ASP A 35 -3.04 18.60 4.04
CA ASP A 35 -3.42 19.60 3.05
C ASP A 35 -2.33 19.76 1.98
N LEU A 36 -1.06 19.67 2.37
CA LEU A 36 0.06 19.70 1.41
C LEU A 36 0.03 18.47 0.49
N ILE A 37 -0.24 17.27 1.01
CA ILE A 37 -0.41 16.06 0.21
C ILE A 37 -1.57 16.25 -0.78
N ALA A 38 -2.75 16.69 -0.30
CA ALA A 38 -3.92 16.93 -1.14
C ALA A 38 -3.64 17.97 -2.24
N TYR A 39 -2.98 19.08 -1.90
CA TYR A 39 -2.59 20.12 -2.85
C TYR A 39 -1.64 19.57 -3.93
N ARG A 40 -0.61 18.80 -3.53
CA ARG A 40 0.34 18.22 -4.47
C ARG A 40 -0.32 17.20 -5.38
N MET A 41 -1.21 16.36 -4.86
CA MET A 41 -1.98 15.44 -5.71
C MET A 41 -2.85 16.13 -6.76
N GLU A 42 -3.42 17.29 -6.41
CA GLU A 42 -4.26 18.05 -7.34
C GLU A 42 -3.42 18.72 -8.45
N LYS A 43 -2.19 19.13 -8.12
CA LYS A 43 -1.34 19.96 -9.01
C LYS A 43 -0.24 19.19 -9.71
N GLU A 44 0.18 18.05 -9.18
CA GLU A 44 1.28 17.24 -9.66
C GLU A 44 0.78 15.84 -9.98
N SER A 45 1.07 15.34 -11.18
CA SER A 45 0.98 13.91 -11.47
C SER A 45 2.37 13.30 -11.38
N GLN A 46 2.52 12.29 -10.54
CA GLN A 46 3.73 11.47 -10.46
C GLN A 46 3.60 10.17 -11.26
N ILE A 47 2.52 10.02 -12.02
CA ILE A 47 2.23 8.85 -12.84
C ILE A 47 1.99 9.26 -14.30
N LYS A 48 2.35 8.38 -15.22
CA LYS A 48 2.00 8.43 -16.63
C LYS A 48 1.32 7.13 -17.02
N ARG A 49 0.16 7.21 -17.67
CA ARG A 49 -0.54 6.05 -18.21
C ARG A 49 0.07 5.71 -19.57
N GLU A 50 0.75 4.58 -19.66
CA GLU A 50 1.58 4.25 -20.83
C GLU A 50 0.87 3.31 -21.81
N ALA A 51 0.15 2.31 -21.31
CA ALA A 51 -0.49 1.31 -22.15
C ALA A 51 -1.75 0.73 -21.50
N GLU A 52 -2.70 0.33 -22.35
CA GLU A 52 -3.89 -0.45 -21.97
C GLU A 52 -4.04 -1.64 -22.92
N VAL A 53 -4.26 -2.83 -22.37
CA VAL A 53 -4.46 -4.06 -23.14
C VAL A 53 -5.54 -4.94 -22.50
N ASN A 54 -6.20 -5.77 -23.32
CA ASN A 54 -7.00 -6.87 -22.80
C ASN A 54 -6.08 -7.96 -22.25
N MET A 55 -6.38 -8.45 -21.05
CA MET A 55 -5.57 -9.41 -20.30
C MET A 55 -6.48 -10.56 -19.82
N PRO A 56 -6.75 -11.56 -20.68
CA PRO A 56 -7.37 -12.80 -20.24
C PRO A 56 -6.39 -13.59 -19.35
N THR A 57 -6.88 -14.12 -18.23
CA THR A 57 -6.08 -14.89 -17.27
C THR A 57 -6.86 -16.11 -16.79
N GLU A 58 -6.17 -17.07 -16.16
CA GLU A 58 -6.82 -18.21 -15.49
C GLU A 58 -7.76 -17.80 -14.35
N TYR A 59 -7.69 -16.55 -13.90
CA TYR A 59 -8.48 -16.03 -12.77
C TYR A 59 -9.60 -15.09 -13.22
N GLY A 60 -9.72 -14.84 -14.52
CA GLY A 60 -10.67 -13.88 -15.07
C GLY A 60 -10.15 -13.07 -16.25
N ASP A 61 -11.06 -12.32 -16.86
CA ASP A 61 -10.78 -11.41 -17.98
C ASP A 61 -10.69 -9.96 -17.51
N PHE A 62 -9.55 -9.32 -17.71
CA PHE A 62 -9.30 -7.96 -17.23
C PHE A 62 -8.87 -7.04 -18.37
N LYS A 63 -9.01 -5.73 -18.14
CA LYS A 63 -8.15 -4.74 -18.79
C LYS A 63 -6.91 -4.52 -17.92
N LEU A 64 -5.73 -4.60 -18.50
CA LEU A 64 -4.49 -4.22 -17.82
C LEU A 64 -4.09 -2.82 -18.28
N VAL A 65 -3.87 -1.93 -17.32
CA VAL A 65 -3.29 -0.60 -17.57
C VAL A 65 -1.94 -0.50 -16.89
N ALA A 66 -0.92 -0.06 -17.63
CA ALA A 66 0.42 0.18 -17.13
C ALA A 66 0.64 1.66 -16.82
N TYR A 67 1.24 1.93 -15.67
CA TYR A 67 1.56 3.27 -15.19
C TYR A 67 3.05 3.39 -14.88
N GLU A 68 3.74 4.33 -15.52
CA GLU A 68 5.13 4.68 -15.20
C GLU A 68 5.15 5.77 -14.12
N GLN A 69 5.92 5.54 -13.06
CA GLN A 69 6.18 6.54 -12.04
C GLN A 69 7.27 7.52 -12.52
N VAL A 70 6.93 8.81 -12.60
CA VAL A 70 7.77 9.85 -13.24
C VAL A 70 9.18 9.96 -12.64
N ASN A 71 9.31 9.81 -11.32
CA ASN A 71 10.59 10.05 -10.63
C ASN A 71 11.51 8.83 -10.60
N THR A 72 10.98 7.64 -10.86
CA THR A 72 11.70 6.37 -10.69
C THR A 72 11.73 5.51 -11.95
N ASN A 73 10.89 5.84 -12.94
CA ASN A 73 10.57 5.04 -14.12
C ASN A 73 10.07 3.62 -13.77
N GLU A 74 9.62 3.42 -12.53
CA GLU A 74 9.04 2.15 -12.11
C GLU A 74 7.66 1.96 -12.71
N VAL A 75 7.38 0.76 -13.20
CA VAL A 75 6.10 0.43 -13.82
C VAL A 75 5.20 -0.28 -12.81
N HIS A 76 4.05 0.33 -12.56
CA HIS A 76 2.92 -0.22 -11.80
C HIS A 76 1.83 -0.68 -12.77
N MET A 77 0.97 -1.59 -12.34
CA MET A 77 -0.09 -2.13 -13.18
C MET A 77 -1.42 -2.15 -12.45
N ALA A 78 -2.51 -1.89 -13.16
CA ALA A 78 -3.86 -2.04 -12.66
C ALA A 78 -4.62 -3.05 -13.53
N LEU A 79 -5.09 -4.13 -12.92
CA LEU A 79 -6.06 -5.04 -13.53
C LEU A 79 -7.46 -4.56 -13.20
N ILE A 80 -8.26 -4.30 -14.23
CA ILE A 80 -9.56 -3.66 -14.12
C ILE A 80 -10.62 -4.61 -14.66
N LYS A 81 -11.71 -4.76 -13.89
CA LYS A 81 -12.92 -5.43 -14.33
C LYS A 81 -14.09 -4.45 -14.28
N GLY A 82 -14.91 -4.46 -15.32
CA GLY A 82 -16.15 -3.69 -15.40
C GLY A 82 -15.93 -2.18 -15.45
N GLU A 83 -17.01 -1.44 -15.22
CA GLU A 83 -17.04 0.02 -15.23
C GLU A 83 -17.87 0.52 -14.03
N TRP A 84 -17.62 1.75 -13.59
CA TRP A 84 -18.33 2.34 -12.46
C TRP A 84 -18.67 3.80 -12.72
N LYS A 85 -19.71 4.27 -12.04
CA LYS A 85 -20.08 5.68 -12.03
C LYS A 85 -19.29 6.43 -10.97
N LYS A 86 -19.25 7.76 -11.10
CA LYS A 86 -18.70 8.64 -10.06
C LYS A 86 -19.35 8.33 -8.72
N ASP A 87 -18.53 8.27 -7.65
CA ASP A 87 -18.94 8.03 -6.27
C ASP A 87 -19.60 6.66 -5.99
N GLU A 88 -19.53 5.74 -6.94
CA GLU A 88 -19.89 4.34 -6.74
C GLU A 88 -18.75 3.59 -6.02
N PRO A 89 -19.03 2.82 -4.95
CA PRO A 89 -18.01 2.00 -4.29
C PRO A 89 -17.45 0.90 -5.21
N VAL A 90 -16.12 0.89 -5.37
CA VAL A 90 -15.40 -0.09 -6.20
C VAL A 90 -14.64 -1.07 -5.31
N LEU A 91 -14.68 -2.36 -5.66
CA LEU A 91 -13.87 -3.38 -4.98
C LEU A 91 -12.40 -3.23 -5.40
N VAL A 92 -11.51 -2.94 -4.45
CA VAL A 92 -10.10 -2.67 -4.75
C VAL A 92 -9.17 -3.54 -3.91
N ARG A 93 -8.18 -4.15 -4.57
CA ARG A 93 -7.01 -4.73 -3.91
C ARG A 93 -5.78 -3.92 -4.28
N VAL A 94 -5.08 -3.37 -3.26
CA VAL A 94 -3.71 -2.86 -3.44
C VAL A 94 -2.71 -3.94 -3.05
N HIS A 95 -2.08 -4.54 -4.04
CA HIS A 95 -1.08 -5.61 -3.90
C HIS A 95 0.33 -5.05 -4.05
N SER A 96 1.23 -5.38 -3.11
CA SER A 96 2.65 -5.06 -3.22
C SER A 96 3.34 -6.27 -3.84
N SER A 97 4.07 -6.06 -4.93
CA SER A 97 4.73 -7.12 -5.71
C SER A 97 5.59 -8.03 -4.84
N CYS A 98 5.55 -9.31 -5.13
CA CYS A 98 6.34 -10.32 -4.44
C CYS A 98 6.74 -11.43 -5.43
N VAL A 99 7.83 -11.24 -6.18
CA VAL A 99 8.34 -12.15 -7.21
C VAL A 99 8.34 -13.61 -6.76
N THR A 100 8.88 -13.89 -5.56
CA THR A 100 8.94 -15.25 -5.02
C THR A 100 7.56 -15.89 -4.84
N GLY A 101 6.56 -15.12 -4.42
CA GLY A 101 5.20 -15.63 -4.17
C GLY A 101 4.33 -15.61 -5.42
N ASP A 102 4.35 -14.49 -6.13
CA ASP A 102 3.45 -14.17 -7.25
C ASP A 102 3.85 -14.92 -8.52
N ILE A 103 5.15 -15.11 -8.78
CA ILE A 103 5.65 -15.78 -9.99
C ILE A 103 6.06 -17.22 -9.68
N PHE A 104 6.85 -17.44 -8.62
CA PHE A 104 7.42 -18.76 -8.32
C PHE A 104 6.58 -19.62 -7.37
N GLY A 105 5.41 -19.14 -6.92
CA GLY A 105 4.53 -19.92 -6.05
C GLY A 105 5.13 -20.27 -4.69
N SER A 106 6.03 -19.43 -4.16
CA SER A 106 6.72 -19.71 -2.89
C SER A 106 5.74 -19.95 -1.75
N CYS A 107 5.91 -21.08 -1.06
CA CYS A 107 5.14 -21.43 0.14
C CYS A 107 5.57 -20.65 1.39
N ARG A 108 6.67 -19.86 1.34
CA ARG A 108 7.20 -19.11 2.49
C ARG A 108 6.37 -17.88 2.86
N CYS A 109 5.54 -17.39 1.94
CA CYS A 109 4.60 -16.31 2.18
C CYS A 109 3.22 -16.67 1.65
N ASP A 110 2.29 -15.74 1.78
CA ASP A 110 0.89 -15.82 1.31
C ASP A 110 0.62 -14.87 0.13
N CYS A 111 1.64 -14.21 -0.41
CA CYS A 111 1.48 -13.12 -1.38
C CYS A 111 0.83 -13.58 -2.68
N GLY A 112 1.33 -14.66 -3.29
CA GLY A 112 0.80 -15.17 -4.56
C GLY A 112 -0.66 -15.62 -4.41
N THR A 113 -0.98 -16.34 -3.33
CA THR A 113 -2.36 -16.75 -3.04
C THR A 113 -3.27 -15.55 -2.81
N GLN A 114 -2.79 -14.49 -2.14
CA GLN A 114 -3.57 -13.26 -1.98
C GLN A 114 -3.80 -12.53 -3.31
N LEU A 115 -2.80 -12.50 -4.21
CA LEU A 115 -2.96 -11.90 -5.53
C LEU A 115 -4.05 -12.64 -6.32
N HIS A 116 -3.93 -13.95 -6.45
CA HIS A 116 -4.86 -14.76 -7.24
C HIS A 116 -6.27 -14.78 -6.63
N ASN A 117 -6.39 -14.83 -5.29
CA ASN A 117 -7.70 -14.72 -4.64
C ASN A 117 -8.33 -13.35 -4.85
N ALA A 118 -7.55 -12.27 -4.79
CA ALA A 118 -8.09 -10.94 -5.07
C ALA A 118 -8.55 -10.80 -6.53
N MET A 119 -7.82 -11.37 -7.49
CA MET A 119 -8.27 -11.41 -8.90
C MET A 119 -9.60 -12.15 -9.03
N ARG A 120 -9.74 -13.34 -8.42
CA ARG A 120 -11.02 -14.09 -8.42
C ARG A 120 -12.16 -13.33 -7.74
N MET A 121 -11.89 -12.61 -6.65
CA MET A 121 -12.89 -11.79 -5.96
C MET A 121 -13.38 -10.66 -6.86
N VAL A 122 -12.46 -9.96 -7.55
CA VAL A 122 -12.80 -8.89 -8.49
C VAL A 122 -13.52 -9.44 -9.72
N GLU A 123 -13.09 -10.59 -10.25
CA GLU A 123 -13.79 -11.29 -11.33
C GLU A 123 -15.24 -11.58 -10.94
N LYS A 124 -15.44 -12.19 -9.75
CA LYS A 124 -16.77 -12.56 -9.23
C LYS A 124 -17.66 -11.36 -8.98
N GLU A 125 -17.11 -10.25 -8.48
CA GLU A 125 -17.87 -8.99 -8.29
C GLU A 125 -18.29 -8.39 -9.64
N GLY A 126 -17.56 -8.70 -10.73
CA GLY A 126 -17.80 -8.14 -12.06
C GLY A 126 -17.40 -6.66 -12.18
N LYS A 127 -16.85 -6.08 -11.11
CA LYS A 127 -16.46 -4.68 -11.00
C LYS A 127 -15.37 -4.51 -9.96
N GLY A 128 -14.19 -4.04 -10.36
CA GLY A 128 -13.12 -3.77 -9.40
C GLY A 128 -11.75 -3.58 -10.00
N VAL A 129 -10.78 -3.33 -9.12
CA VAL A 129 -9.38 -3.09 -9.46
C VAL A 129 -8.45 -3.94 -8.60
N VAL A 130 -7.54 -4.68 -9.22
CA VAL A 130 -6.35 -5.22 -8.56
C VAL A 130 -5.15 -4.38 -8.99
N LEU A 131 -4.71 -3.50 -8.10
CA LEU A 131 -3.55 -2.64 -8.28
C LEU A 131 -2.29 -3.38 -7.86
N TYR A 132 -1.39 -3.63 -8.80
CA TYR A 132 -0.11 -4.29 -8.60
C TYR A 132 1.02 -3.26 -8.52
N MET A 133 1.42 -2.94 -7.29
CA MET A 133 2.49 -1.98 -6.99
C MET A 133 3.84 -2.70 -6.99
N LYS A 134 4.71 -2.37 -7.94
CA LYS A 134 6.13 -2.77 -7.95
C LYS A 134 6.90 -2.21 -6.74
N GLN A 135 6.78 -2.89 -5.60
CA GLN A 135 7.30 -2.52 -4.29
C GLN A 135 7.80 -3.79 -3.55
N GLU A 136 8.74 -4.48 -4.17
CA GLU A 136 9.28 -5.74 -3.66
C GLU A 136 9.88 -5.59 -2.26
N GLY A 137 9.64 -6.59 -1.41
CA GLY A 137 10.22 -6.63 -0.06
C GLY A 137 9.78 -5.49 0.86
N ARG A 138 8.64 -4.83 0.61
CA ARG A 138 8.23 -3.57 1.29
C ARG A 138 9.13 -2.36 0.95
N GLY A 139 9.64 -2.33 -0.28
CA GLY A 139 10.45 -1.23 -0.80
C GLY A 139 11.96 -1.45 -0.70
N ILE A 140 12.42 -2.53 -0.06
CA ILE A 140 13.87 -2.84 0.04
C ILE A 140 14.40 -3.59 -1.20
N GLY A 141 13.53 -4.06 -2.08
CA GLY A 141 13.88 -4.81 -3.28
C GLY A 141 14.11 -6.31 -3.05
N LEU A 142 14.18 -7.06 -4.16
CA LEU A 142 14.26 -8.52 -4.14
C LEU A 142 15.54 -9.03 -3.45
N LEU A 143 16.69 -8.43 -3.77
CA LEU A 143 17.97 -8.88 -3.25
C LEU A 143 18.03 -8.79 -1.71
N ASN A 144 17.57 -7.68 -1.15
CA ASN A 144 17.58 -7.49 0.29
C ASN A 144 16.55 -8.37 0.99
N LYS A 145 15.40 -8.64 0.35
CA LYS A 145 14.45 -9.64 0.82
C LYS A 145 15.07 -11.04 0.91
N LEU A 146 15.87 -11.44 -0.09
CA LEU A 146 16.55 -12.74 -0.06
C LEU A 146 17.64 -12.78 1.03
N LYS A 147 18.38 -11.69 1.25
CA LYS A 147 19.30 -11.57 2.40
C LYS A 147 18.55 -11.71 3.73
N ALA A 148 17.36 -11.10 3.85
CA ALA A 148 16.53 -11.23 5.04
C ALA A 148 16.04 -12.67 5.24
N TYR A 149 15.73 -13.41 4.17
CA TYR A 149 15.41 -14.84 4.27
C TYR A 149 16.58 -15.68 4.77
N LYS A 150 17.80 -15.40 4.30
CA LYS A 150 18.99 -16.08 4.80
C LYS A 150 19.19 -15.85 6.30
N LEU A 151 19.04 -14.61 6.76
CA LEU A 151 19.08 -14.29 8.19
C LEU A 151 17.97 -14.99 8.99
N GLN A 152 16.80 -15.17 8.41
CA GLN A 152 15.70 -15.91 9.05
C GLN A 152 15.98 -17.41 9.15
N GLU A 153 16.68 -17.99 8.17
CA GLU A 153 17.17 -19.38 8.24
C GLU A 153 18.21 -19.56 9.35
N GLU A 154 18.96 -18.50 9.65
CA GLU A 154 19.91 -18.44 10.77
C GLU A 154 19.23 -18.16 12.14
N GLY A 155 17.90 -18.09 12.16
CA GLY A 155 17.09 -18.07 13.39
C GLY A 155 16.43 -16.73 13.73
N LEU A 156 16.73 -15.65 12.99
CA LEU A 156 16.12 -14.34 13.21
C LEU A 156 14.65 -14.33 12.76
N ASP A 157 13.82 -13.50 13.39
CA ASP A 157 12.51 -13.20 12.84
C ASP A 157 12.56 -12.13 11.73
N THR A 158 11.41 -11.86 11.10
CA THR A 158 11.33 -10.90 9.99
C THR A 158 11.70 -9.46 10.39
N VAL A 159 11.40 -9.06 11.63
CA VAL A 159 11.70 -7.71 12.13
C VAL A 159 13.20 -7.60 12.43
N GLU A 160 13.75 -8.56 13.16
CA GLU A 160 15.17 -8.62 13.49
C GLU A 160 16.05 -8.66 12.24
N ALA A 161 15.66 -9.44 11.23
CA ALA A 161 16.38 -9.52 9.96
C ALA A 161 16.41 -8.18 9.22
N ASN A 162 15.32 -7.41 9.23
CA ASN A 162 15.29 -6.10 8.57
C ASN A 162 16.11 -5.05 9.33
N ILE A 163 16.02 -5.03 10.66
CA ILE A 163 16.84 -4.14 11.50
C ILE A 163 18.33 -4.43 11.28
N LYS A 164 18.72 -5.71 11.24
CA LYS A 164 20.11 -6.13 10.99
C LYS A 164 20.62 -5.72 9.61
N LEU A 165 19.72 -5.58 8.63
CA LEU A 165 20.03 -5.10 7.28
C LEU A 165 19.94 -3.56 7.15
N GLY A 166 19.60 -2.85 8.23
CA GLY A 166 19.53 -1.39 8.26
C GLY A 166 18.28 -0.80 7.60
N PHE A 167 17.18 -1.57 7.51
CA PHE A 167 15.94 -1.11 6.88
C PHE A 167 14.83 -0.84 7.91
N ASP A 168 14.07 0.23 7.66
CA ASP A 168 12.80 0.47 8.33
C ASP A 168 11.78 -0.65 8.04
N MET A 169 10.80 -0.79 8.94
CA MET A 169 9.84 -1.90 8.85
C MET A 169 8.91 -1.85 7.63
N ASP A 170 8.69 -0.66 7.05
CA ASP A 170 7.79 -0.43 5.91
C ASP A 170 8.11 0.88 5.17
N ASN A 171 8.67 0.79 3.95
CA ASN A 171 9.03 1.95 3.11
C ASN A 171 8.10 2.13 1.90
N ARG A 172 6.86 1.64 1.98
CA ARG A 172 5.94 1.67 0.85
C ARG A 172 5.33 3.05 0.66
N ASP A 173 5.35 3.51 -0.59
CA ASP A 173 4.66 4.72 -1.03
C ASP A 173 3.22 4.37 -1.43
N TYR A 174 2.25 4.85 -0.65
CA TYR A 174 0.82 4.67 -0.94
C TYR A 174 0.25 5.79 -1.83
N GLY A 175 0.98 6.88 -2.02
CA GLY A 175 0.53 8.03 -2.81
C GLY A 175 0.49 7.75 -4.30
N ILE A 176 1.47 7.00 -4.83
CA ILE A 176 1.42 6.55 -6.22
C ILE A 176 0.20 5.67 -6.47
N GLY A 177 -0.09 4.74 -5.56
CA GLY A 177 -1.26 3.87 -5.70
C GLY A 177 -2.56 4.66 -5.64
N ALA A 178 -2.64 5.69 -4.81
CA ALA A 178 -3.81 6.56 -4.76
C ALA A 178 -4.00 7.40 -6.02
N GLN A 179 -2.92 7.95 -6.60
CA GLN A 179 -2.98 8.66 -7.88
C GLN A 179 -3.46 7.76 -9.01
N ILE A 180 -3.02 6.50 -9.06
CA ILE A 180 -3.51 5.53 -10.06
C ILE A 180 -5.01 5.29 -9.89
N LEU A 181 -5.48 5.08 -8.66
CA LEU A 181 -6.92 4.88 -8.40
C LEU A 181 -7.74 6.12 -8.78
N HIS A 182 -7.22 7.32 -8.54
CA HIS A 182 -7.86 8.57 -8.94
C HIS A 182 -7.91 8.72 -10.48
N ASP A 183 -6.83 8.39 -11.20
CA ASP A 183 -6.82 8.37 -12.68
C ASP A 183 -7.89 7.42 -13.25
N LEU A 184 -8.09 6.27 -12.58
CA LEU A 184 -9.14 5.32 -12.91
C LEU A 184 -10.56 5.79 -12.51
N GLY A 185 -10.70 6.98 -11.93
CA GLY A 185 -11.97 7.53 -11.50
C GLY A 185 -12.56 6.85 -10.25
N VAL A 186 -11.74 6.17 -9.45
CA VAL A 186 -12.16 5.56 -8.18
C VAL A 186 -12.08 6.59 -7.06
N SER A 187 -13.22 6.89 -6.42
CA SER A 187 -13.27 7.75 -5.22
C SER A 187 -13.68 7.01 -3.95
N LYS A 188 -14.56 6.00 -4.07
CA LYS A 188 -15.02 5.15 -2.95
C LYS A 188 -14.56 3.72 -3.11
N ILE A 189 -14.03 3.14 -2.04
CA ILE A 189 -13.33 1.86 -2.07
C ILE A 189 -13.92 0.88 -1.05
N LYS A 190 -14.26 -0.32 -1.52
CA LYS A 190 -14.36 -1.54 -0.70
C LYS A 190 -12.98 -2.21 -0.73
N LEU A 191 -12.18 -2.05 0.32
CA LEU A 191 -10.75 -2.42 0.29
C LEU A 191 -10.57 -3.89 0.69
N ILE A 192 -9.96 -4.69 -0.20
CA ILE A 192 -9.58 -6.08 0.06
C ILE A 192 -8.28 -6.13 0.88
N THR A 193 -8.38 -6.13 2.21
CA THR A 193 -7.22 -6.15 3.12
C THR A 193 -7.53 -6.69 4.51
N ASN A 194 -6.53 -7.36 5.09
CA ASN A 194 -6.50 -7.69 6.52
C ASN A 194 -5.50 -6.83 7.31
N ASN A 195 -4.76 -5.94 6.62
CA ASN A 195 -3.79 -5.05 7.24
C ASN A 195 -4.45 -3.69 7.56
N PRO A 196 -4.54 -3.28 8.83
CA PRO A 196 -5.14 -2.01 9.22
C PRO A 196 -4.34 -0.79 8.76
N LYS A 197 -3.00 -0.89 8.66
CA LYS A 197 -2.13 0.23 8.23
C LYS A 197 -2.36 0.65 6.78
N LYS A 198 -2.75 -0.30 5.91
CA LYS A 198 -3.11 0.01 4.51
C LYS A 198 -4.30 0.98 4.41
N ARG A 199 -5.17 1.01 5.41
CA ARG A 199 -6.32 1.93 5.42
C ARG A 199 -5.88 3.38 5.62
N VAL A 200 -5.03 3.60 6.63
CA VAL A 200 -4.52 4.94 6.98
C VAL A 200 -3.74 5.54 5.81
N GLY A 201 -2.93 4.72 5.13
CA GLY A 201 -2.12 5.16 4.00
C GLY A 201 -2.91 5.62 2.78
N LEU A 202 -4.14 5.12 2.55
CA LEU A 202 -4.95 5.52 1.37
C LEU A 202 -5.93 6.66 1.67
N MET A 203 -6.46 6.74 2.90
CA MET A 203 -7.40 7.80 3.29
C MET A 203 -6.81 9.21 3.22
N GLY A 204 -5.48 9.35 3.31
CA GLY A 204 -4.77 10.62 3.19
C GLY A 204 -4.81 11.25 1.79
N TYR A 205 -5.26 10.49 0.78
CA TYR A 205 -5.14 10.85 -0.63
C TYR A 205 -6.51 11.06 -1.32
N GLY A 206 -7.52 11.51 -0.57
CA GLY A 206 -8.86 11.80 -1.11
C GLY A 206 -9.70 10.57 -1.48
N LEU A 207 -9.22 9.37 -1.14
CA LEU A 207 -9.96 8.11 -1.31
C LEU A 207 -10.76 7.80 -0.04
N GLU A 208 -12.05 7.51 -0.21
CA GLU A 208 -12.93 7.11 0.88
C GLU A 208 -13.00 5.57 0.96
N ILE A 209 -12.53 4.99 2.05
CA ILE A 209 -12.71 3.55 2.31
C ILE A 209 -14.07 3.36 2.98
N VAL A 210 -15.05 2.87 2.22
CA VAL A 210 -16.43 2.67 2.70
C VAL A 210 -16.65 1.28 3.28
N ASP A 211 -15.80 0.31 2.94
CA ASP A 211 -15.89 -1.06 3.45
C ASP A 211 -14.51 -1.72 3.47
N ASN A 212 -14.33 -2.72 4.34
CA ASN A 212 -13.14 -3.54 4.43
C ASN A 212 -13.50 -5.01 4.19
N VAL A 213 -13.18 -5.49 3.00
CA VAL A 213 -13.44 -6.88 2.60
C VAL A 213 -12.25 -7.76 3.03
N PRO A 214 -12.46 -8.78 3.89
CA PRO A 214 -11.39 -9.65 4.33
C PRO A 214 -10.88 -10.54 3.18
N ILE A 215 -9.62 -10.95 3.27
CA ILE A 215 -8.99 -11.90 2.33
C ILE A 215 -8.21 -12.97 3.08
N GLU A 216 -8.91 -14.02 3.50
CA GLU A 216 -8.31 -15.06 4.31
C GLU A 216 -7.60 -16.10 3.45
N ILE A 217 -6.41 -16.49 3.90
CA ILE A 217 -5.60 -17.53 3.27
C ILE A 217 -5.36 -18.61 4.33
N VAL A 218 -5.67 -19.86 4.01
CA VAL A 218 -5.35 -21.00 4.86
C VAL A 218 -3.83 -21.14 4.94
N PRO A 219 -3.22 -21.14 6.14
CA PRO A 219 -1.79 -21.36 6.31
C PRO A 219 -1.33 -22.70 5.74
N ASN A 220 -0.09 -22.73 5.28
CA ASN A 220 0.62 -23.97 5.00
C ASN A 220 1.75 -24.17 6.04
N PRO A 221 2.37 -25.36 6.13
CA PRO A 221 3.41 -25.64 7.13
C PRO A 221 4.62 -24.68 7.08
N HIS A 222 4.92 -24.09 5.92
CA HIS A 222 6.08 -23.22 5.71
C HIS A 222 5.82 -21.75 6.09
N ASN A 223 4.58 -21.26 6.01
CA ASN A 223 4.27 -19.86 6.29
C ASN A 223 3.52 -19.62 7.61
N GLN A 224 3.22 -20.66 8.39
CA GLN A 224 2.48 -20.51 9.65
C GLN A 224 3.16 -19.51 10.62
N LYS A 225 4.47 -19.66 10.88
CA LYS A 225 5.24 -18.73 11.74
C LYS A 225 5.23 -17.30 11.20
N TYR A 226 5.29 -17.14 9.88
CA TYR A 226 5.24 -15.84 9.21
C TYR A 226 3.88 -15.16 9.38
N LEU A 227 2.78 -15.92 9.24
CA LEU A 227 1.42 -15.41 9.41
C LEU A 227 1.13 -15.08 10.88
N MET A 228 1.60 -15.89 11.84
CA MET A 228 1.55 -15.56 13.27
C MET A 228 2.30 -14.25 13.55
N THR A 229 3.50 -14.08 13.01
CA THR A 229 4.27 -12.82 13.15
C THR A 229 3.50 -11.61 12.61
N LYS A 230 2.82 -11.75 11.46
CA LYS A 230 1.97 -10.69 10.89
C LYS A 230 0.80 -10.32 11.82
N ARG A 231 0.15 -11.30 12.43
CA ARG A 231 -0.95 -11.08 13.37
C ARG A 231 -0.42 -10.40 14.63
N ASP A 232 0.55 -11.01 15.28
CA ASP A 232 0.98 -10.68 16.64
C ASP A 232 1.84 -9.39 16.69
N LYS A 233 2.71 -9.18 15.69
CA LYS A 233 3.64 -8.03 15.67
C LYS A 233 3.22 -6.91 14.72
N LEU A 234 2.48 -7.21 13.67
CA LEU A 234 2.11 -6.22 12.63
C LEU A 234 0.62 -5.83 12.65
N GLY A 235 -0.17 -6.42 13.56
CA GLY A 235 -1.57 -6.08 13.78
C GLY A 235 -2.52 -6.54 12.67
N HIS A 236 -2.13 -7.53 11.87
CA HIS A 236 -3.00 -8.07 10.82
C HIS A 236 -4.18 -8.82 11.43
N SER A 237 -5.39 -8.59 10.93
CA SER A 237 -6.60 -9.34 11.31
C SER A 237 -6.72 -10.63 10.52
N ILE A 238 -5.88 -11.62 10.83
CA ILE A 238 -5.85 -12.96 10.23
C ILE A 238 -5.73 -14.01 11.33
N LEU A 239 -6.12 -15.26 11.05
CA LEU A 239 -6.07 -16.37 12.02
C LEU A 239 -6.84 -16.04 13.31
N LYS A 240 -8.04 -15.49 13.15
CA LYS A 240 -9.01 -15.31 14.23
C LYS A 240 -9.92 -16.55 14.25
N ASP A 241 -10.29 -16.97 15.46
CA ASP A 241 -11.14 -18.14 15.70
C ASP A 241 -12.55 -17.98 15.11
#